data_AF-A0A3M6UEA6-F1
#
_entry.id   AF-A0A3M6UEA6-F1
#
_cell.length_a   1.000
_cell.length_b   1.000
_cell.length_c   1.000
_cell.angle_alpha   90.00
_cell.angle_beta   90.00
_cell.angle_gamma   90.00
#
_symmetry.space_group_name_H-M   'P 1'
#
loop_
_entity.id
_entity.type
_entity.pdbx_description
1 polymer ?
#
loop_
_entity_poly.entity_id
_entity_poly.type
_entity_poly.pdbx_seq_one_letter_code
_entity_poly.pdbx_strand_id
1 'polypeptide(L)'
;MGLCASGEPKNYETINPYDEDTFLCFRHGEGTYHYSNGDTYKGQWRWNNLHGHGFYTHANGEVKEGYFYQHEYIGRDPENLFAATTCCTGLCFGPAQPAPIASDEDIRKQAMKERAEQKAKEREARQRRRDEIRLKYLT
;
A
#
# COMPACT_ATOMS: atom_id res chain seq x y z
N MET A 1 -12.51 -3.34 20.68
CA MET A 1 -11.80 -4.35 19.86
C MET A 1 -12.12 -4.03 18.42
N GLY A 2 -11.12 -3.91 17.54
CA GLY A 2 -11.32 -3.72 16.10
C GLY A 2 -10.64 -4.86 15.37
N LEU A 3 -11.41 -5.89 15.00
CA LEU A 3 -10.89 -7.12 14.42
C LEU A 3 -10.72 -6.99 12.90
N CYS A 4 -9.65 -6.35 12.46
CA CYS A 4 -9.15 -6.50 11.10
C CYS A 4 -8.10 -7.63 11.03
N ALA A 5 -8.52 -8.83 11.47
CA ALA A 5 -7.71 -10.04 11.49
C ALA A 5 -8.44 -11.18 10.77
N SER A 6 -8.09 -11.40 9.50
CA SER A 6 -7.93 -12.74 8.93
C SER A 6 -7.16 -12.65 7.60
N GLY A 7 -6.14 -13.48 7.44
CA GLY A 7 -5.38 -13.63 6.19
C GLY A 7 -6.13 -14.53 5.21
N GLU A 8 -7.41 -14.26 5.01
CA GLU A 8 -8.29 -15.00 4.10
C GLU A 8 -8.43 -14.19 2.81
N PRO A 9 -8.39 -14.83 1.62
CA PRO A 9 -8.61 -14.14 0.35
C PRO A 9 -10.05 -13.65 0.29
N LYS A 10 -10.28 -12.39 0.64
CA LYS A 10 -11.61 -11.80 0.65
C LYS A 10 -12.09 -11.66 -0.79
N ASN A 11 -13.23 -12.29 -1.09
CA ASN A 11 -13.96 -12.06 -2.32
C ASN A 11 -14.86 -10.84 -2.11
N TYR A 12 -14.41 -9.65 -2.51
CA TYR A 12 -15.14 -8.39 -2.32
C TYR A 12 -16.05 -8.11 -3.52
N GLU A 13 -16.90 -9.10 -3.84
CA GLU A 13 -17.88 -9.07 -4.94
C GLU A 13 -18.88 -7.91 -4.83
N THR A 14 -19.23 -7.48 -3.61
CA THR A 14 -20.13 -6.33 -3.42
C THR A 14 -19.89 -5.68 -2.06
N ILE A 15 -18.92 -4.75 -1.98
CA ILE A 15 -18.89 -3.80 -0.85
C ILE A 15 -19.99 -2.78 -1.13
N ASN A 16 -21.14 -2.93 -0.47
CA ASN A 16 -22.26 -2.01 -0.57
C ASN A 16 -21.84 -0.63 -0.02
N PRO A 17 -21.94 0.46 -0.80
CA PRO A 17 -21.58 1.80 -0.31
C PRO A 17 -22.50 2.33 0.81
N TYR A 18 -23.55 1.60 1.17
CA TYR A 18 -24.50 1.92 2.24
C TYR A 18 -24.43 1.01 3.47
N ASP A 19 -23.49 0.06 3.57
CA ASP A 19 -23.33 -0.74 4.80
C ASP A 19 -22.72 0.12 5.91
N GLU A 20 -23.57 0.54 6.87
CA GLU A 20 -23.26 1.52 7.92
C GLU A 20 -22.15 1.06 8.90
N ASP A 21 -21.81 -0.23 8.92
CA ASP A 21 -20.71 -0.81 9.71
C ASP A 21 -19.35 -0.84 8.95
N THR A 22 -19.31 -0.37 7.69
CA THR A 22 -18.11 -0.41 6.83
C THR A 22 -17.19 0.81 7.01
N PHE A 23 -17.46 1.68 7.98
CA PHE A 23 -16.56 2.78 8.31
C PHE A 23 -15.21 2.25 8.85
N LEU A 24 -14.19 2.26 7.98
CA LEU A 24 -12.74 2.02 8.20
C LEU A 24 -12.16 0.65 7.78
N CYS A 25 -12.90 -0.25 7.13
CA CYS A 25 -12.30 -1.47 6.54
C CYS A 25 -11.70 -1.20 5.14
N PHE A 26 -10.54 -0.55 5.07
CA PHE A 26 -9.79 -0.43 3.81
C PHE A 26 -9.35 -1.79 3.28
N ARG A 27 -9.50 -2.06 1.96
CA ARG A 27 -8.94 -3.27 1.33
C ARG A 27 -7.43 -3.32 1.52
N HIS A 28 -6.93 -4.45 2.04
CA HIS A 28 -5.50 -4.73 2.23
C HIS A 28 -5.25 -6.24 2.17
N GLY A 29 -4.07 -6.67 1.73
CA GLY A 29 -3.76 -8.08 1.48
C GLY A 29 -4.21 -8.53 0.08
N GLU A 30 -4.31 -9.84 -0.16
CA GLU A 30 -4.69 -10.40 -1.47
C GLU A 30 -6.21 -10.60 -1.61
N GLY A 31 -6.74 -10.43 -2.84
CA GLY A 31 -8.11 -10.87 -3.18
C GLY A 31 -8.64 -10.37 -4.54
N THR A 32 -9.95 -10.57 -4.79
CA THR A 32 -10.70 -10.25 -6.04
C THR A 32 -12.01 -9.49 -5.74
N TYR A 33 -12.53 -8.51 -6.52
CA TYR A 33 -12.03 -7.92 -7.78
C TYR A 33 -12.99 -7.81 -8.95
N HIS A 34 -14.27 -8.11 -8.77
CA HIS A 34 -15.24 -7.97 -9.85
C HIS A 34 -15.69 -6.50 -9.97
N TYR A 35 -15.28 -5.84 -11.05
CA TYR A 35 -15.75 -4.51 -11.43
C TYR A 35 -17.13 -4.61 -12.10
N SER A 36 -17.95 -3.56 -11.98
CA SER A 36 -19.29 -3.52 -12.57
C SER A 36 -19.32 -3.50 -14.11
N ASN A 37 -18.19 -3.27 -14.76
CA ASN A 37 -18.02 -3.36 -16.22
C ASN A 37 -17.66 -4.79 -16.70
N GLY A 38 -17.50 -5.75 -15.79
CA GLY A 38 -17.09 -7.13 -16.08
C GLY A 38 -15.58 -7.39 -16.01
N ASP A 39 -14.76 -6.36 -15.79
CA ASP A 39 -13.33 -6.56 -15.53
C ASP A 39 -13.13 -7.22 -14.16
N THR A 40 -12.02 -7.94 -14.00
CA THR A 40 -11.68 -8.67 -12.77
C THR A 40 -10.22 -8.45 -12.38
N TYR A 41 -9.95 -7.84 -11.22
CA TYR A 41 -8.59 -7.75 -10.67
C TYR A 41 -8.35 -8.75 -9.54
N LYS A 42 -7.35 -9.62 -9.67
CA LYS A 42 -6.88 -10.51 -8.61
C LYS A 42 -5.43 -10.17 -8.26
N GLY A 43 -5.17 -9.68 -7.06
CA GLY A 43 -3.82 -9.27 -6.66
C GLY A 43 -3.77 -8.65 -5.27
N GLN A 44 -2.67 -7.96 -4.97
CA GLN A 44 -2.48 -7.33 -3.66
C GLN A 44 -3.15 -5.95 -3.57
N TRP A 45 -3.57 -5.61 -2.36
CA TRP A 45 -4.27 -4.36 -2.04
C TRP A 45 -3.59 -3.61 -0.92
N ARG A 46 -3.64 -2.28 -0.98
CA ARG A 46 -3.13 -1.40 0.06
C ARG A 46 -3.98 -0.14 0.18
N TRP A 47 -4.61 0.03 1.34
CA TRP A 47 -5.48 1.18 1.64
C TRP A 47 -6.52 1.46 0.56
N ASN A 48 -7.25 0.41 0.13
CA ASN A 48 -8.27 0.46 -0.93
C ASN A 48 -7.74 0.56 -2.37
N ASN A 49 -6.43 0.64 -2.60
CA ASN A 49 -5.80 0.71 -3.93
C ASN A 49 -5.19 -0.62 -4.37
N LEU A 50 -5.10 -0.82 -5.69
CA LEU A 50 -4.27 -1.87 -6.29
C LEU A 50 -2.79 -1.64 -5.93
N HIS A 51 -2.09 -2.69 -5.55
CA HIS A 51 -0.68 -2.64 -5.15
C HIS A 51 0.03 -3.96 -5.52
N GLY A 52 1.36 -3.97 -5.58
CA GLY A 52 2.16 -5.19 -5.75
C GLY A 52 1.82 -5.97 -7.02
N HIS A 53 2.10 -7.27 -7.01
CA HIS A 53 1.77 -8.15 -8.14
C HIS A 53 0.26 -8.45 -8.21
N GLY A 54 -0.27 -8.52 -9.43
CA GLY A 54 -1.65 -8.90 -9.69
C GLY A 54 -1.97 -9.16 -11.16
N PHE A 55 -3.18 -9.64 -11.38
CA PHE A 55 -3.76 -9.99 -12.67
C PHE A 55 -5.00 -9.14 -12.89
N TYR A 56 -5.02 -8.34 -13.95
CA TYR A 56 -6.20 -7.61 -14.40
C TYR A 56 -6.77 -8.30 -15.64
N THR A 57 -7.87 -9.01 -15.47
CA THR A 57 -8.64 -9.62 -16.55
C THR A 57 -9.66 -8.62 -17.05
N HIS A 58 -9.59 -8.23 -18.32
CA HIS A 58 -10.62 -7.42 -18.96
C HIS A 58 -11.88 -8.27 -19.25
N ALA A 59 -13.04 -7.65 -19.36
CA ALA A 59 -14.32 -8.31 -19.67
C ALA A 59 -14.32 -9.05 -21.03
N ASN A 60 -13.37 -8.74 -21.91
CA ASN A 60 -13.11 -9.45 -23.17
C ASN A 60 -12.28 -10.75 -23.01
N GLY A 61 -11.82 -11.06 -21.79
CA GLY A 61 -10.95 -12.20 -21.48
C GLY A 61 -9.44 -11.93 -21.55
N GLU A 62 -9.01 -10.70 -21.88
CA GLU A 62 -7.59 -10.33 -21.95
C GLU A 62 -7.01 -10.17 -20.53
N VAL A 63 -6.05 -11.04 -20.17
CA VAL A 63 -5.39 -10.99 -18.86
C VAL A 63 -4.08 -10.20 -18.94
N LYS A 64 -3.97 -9.15 -18.11
CA LYS A 64 -2.77 -8.35 -17.89
C LYS A 64 -2.16 -8.67 -16.54
N GLU A 65 -1.08 -9.45 -16.55
CA GLU A 65 -0.25 -9.71 -15.38
C GLU A 65 0.82 -8.62 -15.22
N GLY A 66 0.98 -8.11 -14.00
CA GLY A 66 2.10 -7.23 -13.67
C GLY A 66 1.99 -6.60 -12.29
N TYR A 67 2.75 -5.54 -12.09
CA TYR A 67 2.85 -4.80 -10.85
C TYR A 67 1.98 -3.55 -10.92
N PHE A 68 1.32 -3.25 -9.80
CA PHE A 68 0.41 -2.14 -9.63
C PHE A 68 0.87 -1.28 -8.45
N TYR A 69 0.67 0.03 -8.54
CA TYR A 69 0.92 0.95 -7.43
C TYR A 69 -0.09 2.09 -7.47
N GLN A 70 -0.87 2.24 -6.41
CA GLN A 70 -1.92 3.29 -6.30
C GLN A 70 -2.94 3.29 -7.46
N HIS A 71 -3.29 2.10 -7.97
CA HIS A 71 -4.08 1.85 -9.20
C HIS A 71 -3.35 2.04 -10.55
N GLU A 72 -2.13 2.55 -10.57
CA GLU A 72 -1.34 2.64 -11.81
C GLU A 72 -0.69 1.28 -12.14
N TYR A 73 -0.77 0.86 -13.40
CA TYR A 73 -0.09 -0.34 -13.89
C TYR A 73 1.35 -0.02 -14.25
N ILE A 74 2.29 -0.55 -13.46
CA ILE A 74 3.73 -0.31 -13.59
C ILE A 74 4.36 -1.20 -14.67
N GLY A 75 3.72 -2.33 -15.01
CA GLY A 75 4.21 -3.28 -16.00
C GLY A 75 4.75 -4.56 -15.38
N ARG A 76 5.69 -5.21 -16.07
CA ARG A 76 6.42 -6.35 -15.49
C ARG A 76 7.39 -5.82 -14.43
N ASP A 77 7.59 -6.63 -13.38
CA ASP A 77 8.36 -6.30 -12.18
C ASP A 77 9.54 -5.32 -12.40
N PRO A 78 9.51 -4.11 -11.81
CA PRO A 78 10.56 -3.12 -12.00
C PRO A 78 11.92 -3.55 -11.43
N GLU A 79 11.94 -4.51 -10.50
CA GLU A 79 13.17 -5.06 -9.93
C GLU A 79 13.68 -6.28 -10.73
N ASN A 80 12.85 -6.84 -11.63
CA ASN A 80 13.16 -8.05 -12.40
C ASN A 80 13.51 -7.81 -13.87
N LEU A 81 14.11 -6.66 -14.20
CA LEU A 81 14.79 -6.49 -15.50
C LEU A 81 16.08 -7.34 -15.60
N PHE A 82 16.50 -8.00 -14.52
CA PHE A 82 17.74 -8.79 -14.44
C PHE A 82 17.58 -10.33 -14.53
N ALA A 83 16.47 -10.97 -14.10
CA ALA A 83 16.37 -12.44 -14.22
C ALA A 83 16.00 -12.93 -15.63
N ALA A 84 15.58 -12.04 -16.53
CA ALA A 84 15.27 -12.40 -17.93
C ALA A 84 16.52 -12.80 -18.76
N THR A 85 17.74 -12.56 -18.26
CA THR A 85 18.99 -12.73 -19.02
C THR A 85 19.85 -13.91 -18.56
N THR A 86 19.68 -14.40 -17.33
CA THR A 86 20.63 -15.32 -16.67
C THR A 86 20.22 -16.80 -16.75
N CYS A 87 19.75 -17.27 -17.91
CA CYS A 87 19.43 -18.69 -18.12
C CYS A 87 19.97 -19.30 -19.43
N CYS A 88 20.85 -18.60 -20.17
CA CYS A 88 21.43 -19.12 -21.43
C CYS A 88 22.95 -19.33 -21.45
N THR A 89 23.69 -18.91 -20.42
CA THR A 89 25.12 -19.24 -20.28
C THR A 89 25.41 -19.72 -18.87
N GLY A 90 25.55 -21.03 -18.69
CA GLY A 90 26.06 -21.60 -17.44
C GLY A 90 27.47 -21.08 -17.16
N LEU A 91 27.79 -20.90 -15.88
CA LEU A 91 28.90 -20.10 -15.31
C LEU A 91 28.57 -18.61 -15.20
N CYS A 92 28.41 -18.12 -13.97
CA CYS A 92 29.13 -16.97 -13.41
C CYS A 92 28.68 -16.67 -11.97
N PHE A 93 29.60 -16.13 -11.19
CA PHE A 93 29.48 -15.68 -9.80
C PHE A 93 28.14 -15.00 -9.46
N GLY A 94 27.55 -15.39 -8.33
CA GLY A 94 26.43 -14.66 -7.74
C GLY A 94 26.82 -13.22 -7.42
N PRO A 95 26.10 -12.20 -7.93
CA PRO A 95 26.40 -10.81 -7.62
C PRO A 95 26.13 -10.49 -6.15
N ALA A 96 26.74 -9.42 -5.68
CA ALA A 96 26.58 -8.92 -4.31
C ALA A 96 25.09 -8.79 -3.92
N GLN A 97 24.82 -9.05 -2.64
CA GLN A 97 23.50 -8.84 -2.04
C GLN A 97 22.99 -7.44 -2.43
N PRO A 98 21.77 -7.29 -3.00
CA PRO A 98 21.18 -5.97 -3.13
C PRO A 98 21.10 -5.37 -1.71
N ALA A 99 21.56 -4.13 -1.57
CA ALA A 99 21.47 -3.42 -0.30
C ALA A 99 20.01 -3.46 0.19
N PRO A 100 19.76 -3.59 1.51
CA PRO A 100 18.41 -3.81 2.02
C PRO A 100 17.51 -2.65 1.61
N ILE A 101 16.69 -2.89 0.60
CA ILE A 101 15.57 -2.04 0.22
C ILE A 101 14.70 -2.02 1.47
N ALA A 102 14.59 -0.84 2.11
CA ALA A 102 13.94 -0.72 3.42
C ALA A 102 12.57 -1.39 3.35
N SER A 103 12.33 -2.39 4.20
CA SER A 103 11.18 -3.27 3.98
C SER A 103 9.89 -2.47 4.02
N ASP A 104 8.84 -2.96 3.36
CA ASP A 104 7.58 -2.23 3.23
C ASP A 104 6.94 -1.89 4.61
N GLU A 105 7.31 -2.67 5.64
CA GLU A 105 6.99 -2.43 7.05
C GLU A 105 7.89 -1.37 7.72
N ASP A 106 9.17 -1.27 7.36
CA ASP A 106 10.07 -0.22 7.86
C ASP A 106 9.69 1.15 7.27
N ILE A 107 9.33 1.21 5.99
CA ILE A 107 8.76 2.41 5.36
C ILE A 107 7.46 2.81 6.09
N ARG A 108 6.58 1.84 6.40
CA ARG A 108 5.34 2.10 7.15
C ARG A 108 5.61 2.59 8.58
N LYS A 109 6.56 1.97 9.30
CA LYS A 109 6.97 2.39 10.65
C LYS A 109 7.57 3.80 10.65
N GLN A 110 8.44 4.10 9.69
CA GLN A 110 9.06 5.42 9.55
C GLN A 110 8.01 6.49 9.26
N ALA A 111 7.09 6.25 8.31
CA ALA A 111 5.99 7.18 8.02
C ALA A 111 5.03 7.38 9.21
N MET A 112 4.79 6.35 10.04
CA MET A 112 4.02 6.51 11.28
C MET A 112 4.77 7.32 12.33
N LYS A 113 6.09 7.11 12.49
CA LYS A 113 6.95 7.85 13.40
C LYS A 113 7.01 9.34 13.03
N GLU A 114 7.26 9.66 11.76
CA GLU A 114 7.31 11.04 11.27
C GLU A 114 5.98 11.78 11.46
N ARG A 115 4.84 11.11 11.20
CA ARG A 115 3.51 11.67 11.48
C ARG A 115 3.25 11.90 12.97
N ALA A 116 3.80 11.05 13.85
CA ALA A 116 3.71 11.24 15.30
C ALA A 116 4.59 12.41 15.77
N GLU A 117 5.82 12.51 15.28
CA GLU A 117 6.74 13.62 15.56
C GLU A 117 6.20 14.97 15.07
N GLN A 118 5.59 15.02 13.86
CA GLN A 118 4.97 16.23 13.34
C GLN A 118 3.79 16.69 14.22
N LYS A 119 2.95 15.75 14.69
CA LYS A 119 1.88 16.04 15.65
C LYS A 119 2.42 16.49 17.02
N ALA A 120 3.58 16.00 17.45
CA ALA A 120 4.23 16.47 18.67
C ALA A 120 4.72 17.92 18.51
N LYS A 121 5.45 18.22 17.43
CA LYS A 121 5.91 19.59 17.08
C LYS A 121 4.74 20.57 16.97
N GLU A 122 3.61 20.16 16.38
CA GLU A 122 2.41 21.00 16.30
C GLU A 122 1.78 21.27 17.67
N ARG A 123 1.72 20.26 18.56
CA ARG A 123 1.26 20.41 19.95
C ARG A 123 2.15 21.37 20.73
N GLU A 124 3.47 21.23 20.62
CA GLU A 124 4.43 22.15 21.24
C GLU A 124 4.28 23.57 20.71
N ALA A 125 4.15 23.77 19.39
CA ALA A 125 3.92 25.09 18.81
C ALA A 125 2.59 25.70 19.28
N ARG A 126 1.54 24.88 19.45
CA ARG A 126 0.24 25.31 20.00
C ARG A 126 0.33 25.69 21.48
N GLN A 127 1.17 24.99 22.25
CA GLN A 127 1.43 25.30 23.65
C GLN A 127 2.28 26.56 23.80
N ARG A 128 3.39 26.70 23.06
CA ARG A 128 4.21 27.93 23.02
C ARG A 128 3.39 29.16 22.67
N ARG A 129 2.51 29.09 21.66
CA ARG A 129 1.58 30.21 21.34
C ARG A 129 0.61 30.51 22.49
N ARG A 130 0.12 29.51 23.20
CA ARG A 130 -0.74 29.71 24.38
C ARG A 130 0.01 30.37 25.52
N ASP A 131 1.26 29.96 25.76
CA ASP A 131 2.11 30.49 26.82
C ASP A 131 2.59 31.92 26.50
N GLU A 132 2.89 32.22 25.23
CA GLU A 132 3.16 33.58 24.74
C GLU A 132 1.94 34.50 24.89
N ILE A 133 0.75 34.04 24.50
CA ILE A 133 -0.52 34.76 24.72
C ILE A 133 -0.73 34.99 26.22
N ARG A 134 -0.55 33.96 27.05
CA ARG A 134 -0.68 34.07 28.51
C ARG A 134 0.28 35.09 29.09
N LEU A 135 1.52 35.14 28.63
CA LEU A 135 2.52 36.10 29.10
C LEU A 135 2.16 37.54 28.68
N LYS A 136 1.63 37.74 27.47
CA LYS A 136 1.17 39.05 26.95
C LYS A 136 -0.02 39.66 27.72
N TYR A 137 -0.79 38.85 28.45
CA TYR A 137 -1.92 39.31 29.27
C TYR A 137 -1.63 39.26 30.79
N LEU A 138 -0.35 39.09 31.18
CA LEU A 138 0.10 39.13 32.58
C LEU A 138 0.99 40.36 32.90
N THR A 139 1.13 41.27 31.93
CA THR A 139 1.80 42.58 32.02
C THR A 139 0.78 43.69 31.78
#